data_AF-A0A399T7I4-F1
#
_entry.id   AF-A0A399T7I4-F1
#
_cell.length_a   1.000
_cell.length_b   1.000
_cell.length_c   1.000
_cell.angle_alpha   90.00
_cell.angle_beta   90.00
_cell.angle_gamma   90.00
#
_symmetry.space_group_name_H-M   'P 1'
#
loop_
_entity.id
_entity.type
_entity.pdbx_description
1 polymer ?
#
loop_
_entity_poly.entity_id
_entity_poly.type
_entity_poly.pdbx_seq_one_letter_code
_entity_poly.pdbx_strand_id
1 'polypeptide(L)'
;MKRIYLKFIAILSLAVSCVPSFDQEGELPDNPAILEIIVGNENGKLPLENAIDNDTKIDTIWIKDRTADYSNVYLRGNLAPGCVAVPLEGAPGFGKYGDFSKPAKYRITAPTGNSADWTVVLAEYIPPVGCLADRWGGDVTCIDGVWASYSPAACTGVKVNNDCQRVNITFAFWADGGAVVTLELQLGEIDFDTFTGELTLLNDVNFSSYGADMTFHAGPAGTYDATANILHLNLKFSGYDIGGEYYPFTVSQ
;
A
#
# COMPACT_ATOMS: atom_id res chain seq x y z
N MET A 1 -60.22 67.31 -62.41
CA MET A 1 -59.09 67.73 -61.54
C MET A 1 -58.69 66.56 -60.65
N LYS A 2 -57.37 66.33 -60.59
CA LYS A 2 -56.52 65.34 -59.88
C LYS A 2 -57.16 64.30 -58.95
N ARG A 3 -56.98 63.01 -59.30
CA ARG A 3 -57.06 61.83 -58.43
C ARG A 3 -55.85 61.80 -57.49
N ILE A 4 -56.08 61.72 -56.17
CA ILE A 4 -55.04 61.49 -55.15
C ILE A 4 -55.13 60.02 -54.74
N TYR A 5 -54.09 59.24 -55.08
CA TYR A 5 -53.92 57.86 -54.61
C TYR A 5 -53.12 57.90 -53.30
N LEU A 6 -53.77 57.60 -52.18
CA LEU A 6 -53.14 57.42 -50.88
C LEU A 6 -52.75 55.94 -50.74
N LYS A 7 -51.46 55.62 -50.85
CA LYS A 7 -50.94 54.27 -50.60
C LYS A 7 -50.76 54.06 -49.10
N PHE A 8 -51.55 53.19 -48.49
CA PHE A 8 -51.25 52.63 -47.18
C PHE A 8 -50.12 51.60 -47.31
N ILE A 9 -48.95 51.91 -46.74
CA ILE A 9 -47.87 50.96 -46.54
C ILE A 9 -48.12 50.31 -45.18
N ALA A 10 -48.55 49.05 -45.19
CA ALA A 10 -48.59 48.22 -43.99
C ALA A 10 -47.17 47.75 -43.68
N ILE A 11 -46.54 48.36 -42.66
CA ILE A 11 -45.26 47.90 -42.12
C ILE A 11 -45.56 46.69 -41.24
N LEU A 12 -45.30 45.50 -41.77
CA LEU A 12 -45.36 44.24 -41.04
C LEU A 12 -44.06 44.13 -40.22
N SER A 13 -44.10 44.57 -38.97
CA SER A 13 -43.02 44.38 -37.99
C SER A 13 -42.96 42.89 -37.61
N LEU A 14 -42.12 42.13 -38.33
CA LEU A 14 -41.65 40.83 -37.89
C LEU A 14 -40.79 41.05 -36.63
N ALA A 15 -41.41 40.91 -35.47
CA ALA A 15 -40.69 40.71 -34.23
C ALA A 15 -39.99 39.34 -34.33
N VAL A 16 -38.75 39.34 -34.81
CA VAL A 16 -37.85 38.20 -34.67
C VAL A 16 -37.54 38.14 -33.17
N SER A 17 -38.34 37.37 -32.44
CA SER A 17 -37.97 36.97 -31.08
C SER A 17 -36.72 36.11 -31.22
N CYS A 18 -35.56 36.69 -30.90
CA CYS A 18 -34.36 35.94 -30.60
C CYS A 18 -34.61 35.16 -29.31
N VAL A 19 -35.42 34.10 -29.39
CA VAL A 19 -35.42 33.05 -28.38
C VAL A 19 -34.15 32.26 -28.69
N PRO A 20 -33.12 32.29 -27.84
CA PRO A 20 -31.99 31.39 -28.00
C PRO A 20 -32.56 29.97 -28.04
N SER A 21 -32.32 29.23 -29.12
CA SER A 21 -32.71 27.84 -29.15
C SER A 21 -31.82 27.08 -28.17
N PHE A 22 -32.44 26.24 -27.32
CA PHE A 22 -31.75 25.32 -26.41
C PHE A 22 -31.10 24.14 -27.17
N ASP A 23 -30.65 24.34 -28.42
CA ASP A 23 -30.23 23.27 -29.33
C ASP A 23 -28.82 22.72 -29.03
N GLN A 24 -28.24 23.06 -27.89
CA GLN A 24 -27.03 22.41 -27.38
C GLN A 24 -27.16 22.09 -25.88
N GLU A 25 -28.30 21.54 -25.46
CA GLU A 25 -28.32 20.75 -24.22
C GLU A 25 -27.50 19.48 -24.47
N GLY A 26 -26.24 19.48 -24.03
CA GLY A 26 -25.45 18.25 -23.97
C GLY A 26 -26.17 17.21 -23.11
N GLU A 27 -26.11 15.94 -23.51
CA GLU A 27 -26.73 14.85 -22.75
C GLU A 27 -26.28 14.91 -21.28
N LEU A 28 -27.25 14.83 -20.37
CA LEU A 28 -26.95 14.80 -18.94
C LEU A 28 -26.10 13.56 -18.62
N PRO A 29 -25.06 13.69 -17.78
CA PRO A 29 -24.28 12.54 -17.34
C PRO A 29 -25.17 11.48 -16.70
N ASP A 30 -25.05 10.23 -17.16
CA ASP A 30 -25.90 9.12 -16.74
C ASP A 30 -25.12 7.99 -16.05
N ASN A 31 -24.07 8.35 -15.32
CA ASN A 31 -23.20 7.38 -14.66
C ASN A 31 -23.20 7.59 -13.14
N PRO A 32 -23.96 6.81 -12.36
CA PRO A 32 -23.97 6.89 -10.90
C PRO A 32 -22.70 6.25 -10.30
N ALA A 33 -21.54 6.84 -10.53
CA ALA A 33 -20.24 6.31 -10.13
C ALA A 33 -19.55 7.13 -9.04
N ILE A 34 -18.81 6.41 -8.18
CA ILE A 34 -17.76 6.95 -7.33
C ILE A 34 -16.48 6.99 -8.16
N LEU A 35 -15.78 8.13 -8.15
CA LEU A 35 -14.50 8.32 -8.85
C LEU A 35 -13.31 8.16 -7.92
N GLU A 36 -13.45 8.58 -6.66
CA GLU A 36 -12.44 8.49 -5.61
C GLU A 36 -13.10 8.76 -4.25
N ILE A 37 -12.68 8.05 -3.21
CA ILE A 37 -12.93 8.44 -1.82
C ILE A 37 -11.62 8.91 -1.19
N ILE A 38 -11.65 10.10 -0.59
CA ILE A 38 -10.57 10.61 0.25
C ILE A 38 -10.94 10.40 1.72
N VAL A 39 -10.01 9.86 2.50
CA VAL A 39 -10.17 9.63 3.94
C VAL A 39 -9.26 10.58 4.71
N GLY A 40 -9.77 11.12 5.82
CA GLY A 40 -9.01 11.93 6.75
C GLY A 40 -9.43 11.71 8.20
N ASN A 41 -8.60 12.17 9.12
CA ASN A 41 -8.86 12.21 10.56
C ASN A 41 -8.55 13.63 11.10
N GLU A 42 -8.50 13.79 12.42
CA GLU A 42 -8.17 15.06 13.07
C GLU A 42 -6.79 15.61 12.69
N ASN A 43 -5.89 14.75 12.22
CA ASN A 43 -4.53 15.10 11.78
C ASN A 43 -4.45 15.42 10.28
N GLY A 44 -5.57 15.31 9.53
CA GLY A 44 -5.65 15.65 8.12
C GLY A 44 -5.92 14.45 7.21
N LYS A 45 -5.45 14.52 5.95
CA LYS A 45 -5.65 13.46 4.95
C LYS A 45 -4.78 12.25 5.28
N LEU A 46 -5.38 11.06 5.26
CA LEU A 46 -4.66 9.79 5.43
C LEU A 46 -4.00 9.35 4.10
N PRO A 47 -2.80 8.75 4.16
CA PRO A 47 -2.21 8.07 3.01
C PRO A 47 -3.03 6.82 2.68
N LEU A 48 -3.45 6.69 1.42
CA LEU A 48 -4.39 5.65 1.00
C LEU A 48 -4.20 5.22 -0.45
N GLU A 49 -4.90 4.16 -0.85
CA GLU A 49 -5.07 3.69 -2.23
C GLU A 49 -6.53 3.27 -2.44
N ASN A 50 -7.16 3.72 -3.52
CA ASN A 50 -8.54 3.34 -3.87
C ASN A 50 -8.53 2.20 -4.88
N ALA A 51 -9.36 1.18 -4.66
CA ALA A 51 -9.62 0.09 -5.58
C ALA A 51 -11.12 0.03 -5.89
N ILE A 52 -11.51 0.67 -7.00
CA ILE A 52 -12.90 0.81 -7.43
C ILE A 52 -13.26 -0.31 -8.41
N ASP A 53 -14.16 -1.19 -8.00
CA ASP A 53 -14.81 -2.18 -8.85
C ASP A 53 -16.16 -1.64 -9.32
N ASN A 54 -16.21 -1.21 -10.58
CA ASN A 54 -17.41 -0.67 -11.20
C ASN A 54 -18.46 -1.75 -11.52
N ASP A 55 -18.10 -3.02 -11.63
CA ASP A 55 -19.05 -4.08 -11.97
C ASP A 55 -19.81 -4.51 -10.70
N THR A 56 -19.10 -4.64 -9.58
CA THR A 56 -19.71 -5.00 -8.29
C THR A 56 -20.16 -3.81 -7.45
N LYS A 57 -19.82 -2.58 -7.87
CA LYS A 57 -20.09 -1.32 -7.14
C LYS A 57 -19.48 -1.33 -5.74
N ILE A 58 -18.23 -1.78 -5.65
CA ILE A 58 -17.45 -1.79 -4.41
C ILE A 58 -16.26 -0.86 -4.56
N ASP A 59 -16.07 0.03 -3.61
CA ASP A 59 -14.84 0.81 -3.48
C ASP A 59 -14.12 0.37 -2.20
N THR A 60 -12.95 -0.26 -2.38
CA THR A 60 -12.07 -0.63 -1.25
C THR A 60 -10.97 0.41 -1.13
N ILE A 61 -10.94 1.10 0.01
CA ILE A 61 -9.92 2.08 0.33
C ILE A 61 -8.91 1.45 1.29
N TRP A 62 -7.72 1.23 0.79
CA TRP A 62 -6.60 0.70 1.53
C TRP A 62 -5.87 1.84 2.25
N ILE A 63 -6.02 1.92 3.58
CA ILE A 63 -5.38 2.94 4.42
C ILE A 63 -3.98 2.49 4.80
N LYS A 64 -2.97 3.32 4.51
CA LYS A 64 -1.55 3.03 4.79
C LYS A 64 -1.14 3.40 6.20
N ASP A 65 -1.93 4.22 6.89
CA ASP A 65 -1.76 4.55 8.31
C ASP A 65 -2.56 3.57 9.19
N ARG A 66 -1.85 2.68 9.88
CA ARG A 66 -2.44 1.65 10.77
C ARG A 66 -2.93 2.20 12.10
N THR A 67 -2.50 3.40 12.46
CA THR A 67 -2.96 4.04 13.69
C THR A 67 -4.31 4.73 13.50
N ALA A 68 -4.83 4.75 12.27
CA ALA A 68 -6.11 5.35 11.94
C ALA A 68 -7.27 4.60 12.61
N ASP A 69 -8.01 5.30 13.47
CA ASP A 69 -9.24 4.79 14.09
C ASP A 69 -10.42 4.93 13.14
N TYR A 70 -10.84 3.81 12.53
CA TYR A 70 -11.98 3.80 11.60
C TYR A 70 -13.31 4.10 12.27
N SER A 71 -13.40 4.06 13.60
CA SER A 71 -14.62 4.43 14.32
C SER A 71 -14.90 5.94 14.28
N ASN A 72 -13.90 6.76 13.89
CA ASN A 72 -14.03 8.20 13.83
C ASN A 72 -13.16 8.82 12.70
N VAL A 73 -13.53 8.57 11.45
CA VAL A 73 -12.87 9.16 10.28
C VAL A 73 -13.84 9.98 9.43
N TYR A 74 -13.29 10.89 8.65
CA TYR A 74 -13.99 11.74 7.70
C TYR A 74 -13.77 11.23 6.27
N LEU A 75 -14.87 10.97 5.55
CA LEU A 75 -14.82 10.59 4.14
C LEU A 75 -15.33 11.73 3.26
N ARG A 76 -14.60 12.04 2.19
CA ARG A 76 -15.04 12.92 1.09
C ARG A 76 -15.11 12.12 -0.19
N GLY A 77 -16.33 11.92 -0.70
CA GLY A 77 -16.54 11.30 -2.00
C GLY A 77 -16.39 12.28 -3.15
N ASN A 78 -15.55 11.92 -4.12
CA ASN A 78 -15.51 12.50 -5.45
C ASN A 78 -16.39 11.63 -6.36
N LEU A 79 -17.52 12.17 -6.80
CA LEU A 79 -18.53 11.46 -7.57
C LEU A 79 -18.48 11.92 -9.03
N ALA A 80 -19.07 11.12 -9.94
CA ALA A 80 -19.29 11.57 -11.31
C ALA A 80 -20.11 12.89 -11.34
N PRO A 81 -19.89 13.77 -12.34
CA PRO A 81 -20.47 15.11 -12.36
C PRO A 81 -21.99 15.13 -12.15
N GLY A 82 -22.43 15.95 -11.19
CA GLY A 82 -23.85 16.12 -10.86
C GLY A 82 -24.48 14.99 -10.04
N CYS A 83 -23.72 13.92 -9.72
CA CYS A 83 -24.24 12.85 -8.87
C CYS A 83 -24.40 13.30 -7.42
N VAL A 84 -25.38 12.70 -6.74
CA VAL A 84 -25.63 12.89 -5.31
C VAL A 84 -25.54 11.54 -4.59
N ALA A 85 -24.87 11.52 -3.44
CA ALA A 85 -24.79 10.35 -2.57
C ALA A 85 -25.76 10.47 -1.40
N VAL A 86 -26.49 9.39 -1.12
CA VAL A 86 -27.36 9.24 0.06
C VAL A 86 -26.88 8.04 0.87
N PRO A 87 -26.51 8.20 2.15
CA PRO A 87 -26.12 7.07 2.99
C PRO A 87 -27.32 6.13 3.21
N LEU A 88 -27.04 4.84 3.22
CA LEU A 88 -28.00 3.76 3.49
C LEU A 88 -27.65 3.06 4.80
N GLU A 89 -28.63 2.36 5.39
CA GLU A 89 -28.40 1.46 6.53
C GLU A 89 -27.69 2.12 7.75
N GLY A 90 -27.85 3.43 7.93
CA GLY A 90 -27.21 4.17 9.02
C GLY A 90 -25.74 4.55 8.78
N ALA A 91 -25.22 4.35 7.57
CA ALA A 91 -23.88 4.80 7.20
C ALA A 91 -23.70 6.31 7.47
N PRO A 92 -22.51 6.76 7.91
CA PRO A 92 -22.22 8.18 8.04
C PRO A 92 -22.30 8.88 6.67
N GLY A 93 -22.75 10.14 6.63
CA GLY A 93 -22.77 10.91 5.38
C GLY A 93 -21.36 11.36 4.98
N PHE A 94 -21.05 11.40 3.68
CA PHE A 94 -19.83 12.06 3.21
C PHE A 94 -19.78 13.52 3.67
N GLY A 95 -18.58 14.01 3.97
CA GLY A 95 -18.36 15.34 4.52
C GLY A 95 -18.58 15.43 6.03
N LYS A 96 -18.70 14.30 6.73
CA LYS A 96 -18.84 14.22 8.19
C LYS A 96 -17.93 13.14 8.76
N TYR A 97 -17.54 13.32 10.02
CA TYR A 97 -16.92 12.25 10.79
C TYR A 97 -17.94 11.16 11.13
N GLY A 98 -17.51 9.91 11.15
CA GLY A 98 -18.32 8.78 11.61
C GLY A 98 -17.55 7.46 11.63
N ASP A 99 -18.27 6.40 11.98
CA ASP A 99 -17.75 5.04 12.07
C ASP A 99 -17.81 4.33 10.72
N PHE A 100 -16.63 3.95 10.23
CA PHE A 100 -16.36 3.22 9.01
C PHE A 100 -15.57 1.94 9.28
N SER A 101 -15.56 1.46 10.53
CA SER A 101 -14.96 0.16 10.89
C SER A 101 -15.67 -1.04 10.24
N LYS A 102 -16.84 -0.80 9.63
CA LYS A 102 -17.61 -1.77 8.85
C LYS A 102 -17.96 -1.20 7.48
N PRO A 103 -18.21 -2.05 6.47
CA PRO A 103 -18.65 -1.61 5.15
C PRO A 103 -19.86 -0.66 5.22
N ALA A 104 -19.75 0.50 4.57
CA ALA A 104 -20.77 1.54 4.52
C ALA A 104 -21.43 1.57 3.14
N LYS A 105 -22.77 1.61 3.10
CA LYS A 105 -23.52 1.60 1.84
C LYS A 105 -24.06 2.98 1.48
N TYR A 106 -24.04 3.29 0.19
CA TYR A 106 -24.52 4.56 -0.36
C TYR A 106 -25.32 4.34 -1.63
N ARG A 107 -26.42 5.07 -1.78
CA ARG A 107 -27.08 5.22 -3.09
C ARG A 107 -26.49 6.42 -3.80
N ILE A 108 -25.92 6.20 -4.97
CA ILE A 108 -25.44 7.26 -5.87
C ILE A 108 -26.49 7.45 -6.96
N THR A 109 -27.01 8.67 -7.12
CA THR A 109 -28.02 9.01 -8.13
C THR A 109 -27.46 10.04 -9.09
N ALA A 110 -27.50 9.73 -10.38
CA ALA A 110 -27.11 10.62 -11.48
C ALA A 110 -28.21 11.67 -11.77
N PRO A 111 -27.88 12.79 -12.44
CA PRO A 111 -28.86 13.83 -12.82
C PRO A 111 -30.08 13.34 -13.60
N THR A 112 -29.93 12.26 -14.36
CA THR A 112 -31.01 11.58 -15.12
C THR A 112 -32.00 10.83 -14.23
N GLY A 113 -31.66 10.57 -12.97
CA GLY A 113 -32.41 9.74 -12.03
C GLY A 113 -31.94 8.28 -11.93
N ASN A 114 -31.04 7.84 -12.81
CA ASN A 114 -30.43 6.51 -12.68
C ASN A 114 -29.59 6.42 -11.40
N SER A 115 -29.66 5.28 -10.72
CA SER A 115 -28.97 5.10 -9.45
C SER A 115 -28.34 3.72 -9.31
N ALA A 116 -27.29 3.66 -8.49
CA ALA A 116 -26.61 2.44 -8.09
C ALA A 116 -26.30 2.48 -6.60
N ASP A 117 -26.44 1.34 -5.94
CA ASP A 117 -26.03 1.16 -4.55
C ASP A 117 -24.56 0.70 -4.53
N TRP A 118 -23.73 1.49 -3.87
CA TRP A 118 -22.29 1.28 -3.70
C TRP A 118 -21.98 0.83 -2.28
N THR A 119 -20.97 -0.03 -2.15
CA THR A 119 -20.39 -0.39 -0.85
C THR A 119 -18.98 0.16 -0.75
N VAL A 120 -18.74 0.98 0.27
CA VAL A 120 -17.45 1.56 0.61
C VAL A 120 -16.85 0.76 1.76
N VAL A 121 -15.63 0.25 1.58
CA VAL A 121 -14.92 -0.57 2.56
C VAL A 121 -13.60 0.11 2.88
N LEU A 122 -13.37 0.43 4.15
CA LEU A 122 -12.04 0.76 4.63
C LEU A 122 -11.33 -0.52 5.06
N ALA A 123 -10.11 -0.68 4.62
CA ALA A 123 -9.26 -1.79 5.02
C ALA A 123 -7.83 -1.30 5.19
N GLU A 124 -7.06 -1.98 6.03
CA GLU A 124 -5.64 -1.70 6.15
C GLU A 124 -4.91 -2.11 4.88
N TYR A 125 -4.06 -1.22 4.37
CA TYR A 125 -3.18 -1.56 3.26
C TYR A 125 -2.19 -2.62 3.70
N ILE A 126 -2.36 -3.82 3.15
CA ILE A 126 -1.38 -4.88 3.24
C ILE A 126 -0.55 -4.79 1.95
N PRO A 127 0.68 -4.25 1.95
CA PRO A 127 1.55 -4.34 0.81
C PRO A 127 1.60 -5.79 0.33
N PRO A 128 1.50 -6.04 -0.98
CA PRO A 128 1.76 -7.36 -1.50
C PRO A 128 3.20 -7.71 -1.13
N VAL A 129 3.34 -8.51 -0.06
CA VAL A 129 4.57 -9.25 0.19
C VAL A 129 4.57 -10.29 -0.91
N GLY A 130 5.32 -10.00 -1.97
CA GLY A 130 5.61 -11.00 -2.98
C GLY A 130 6.41 -12.14 -2.36
N CYS A 131 7.41 -12.63 -3.08
CA CYS A 131 8.32 -13.59 -2.50
C CYS A 131 9.13 -12.90 -1.38
N LEU A 132 8.96 -13.27 -0.10
CA LEU A 132 9.67 -12.60 1.01
C LEU A 132 11.19 -12.68 0.83
N ALA A 133 11.71 -13.82 0.39
CA ALA A 133 13.12 -14.01 0.09
C ALA A 133 13.67 -13.05 -0.99
N ASP A 134 12.84 -12.54 -1.90
CA ASP A 134 13.29 -11.58 -2.93
C ASP A 134 13.65 -10.20 -2.31
N ARG A 135 13.19 -9.90 -1.09
CA ARG A 135 13.51 -8.65 -0.38
C ARG A 135 14.93 -8.54 0.14
N TRP A 136 15.66 -9.65 0.12
CA TRP A 136 17.07 -9.73 0.47
C TRP A 136 17.87 -10.37 -0.67
N GLY A 137 17.37 -10.28 -1.91
CA GLY A 137 18.06 -10.77 -3.09
C GLY A 137 19.08 -9.76 -3.62
N GLY A 138 20.25 -10.24 -4.05
CA GLY A 138 21.30 -9.40 -4.64
C GLY A 138 22.30 -8.89 -3.61
N ASP A 139 22.86 -7.71 -3.85
CA ASP A 139 23.80 -7.07 -2.94
C ASP A 139 23.05 -6.50 -1.74
N VAL A 140 23.48 -6.87 -0.54
CA VAL A 140 22.91 -6.43 0.74
C VAL A 140 23.99 -5.84 1.63
N THR A 141 23.60 -5.01 2.57
CA THR A 141 24.51 -4.50 3.61
C THR A 141 24.46 -5.42 4.82
N CYS A 142 25.62 -5.81 5.32
CA CYS A 142 25.73 -6.64 6.51
C CYS A 142 26.58 -5.95 7.57
N ILE A 143 26.04 -5.84 8.78
CA ILE A 143 26.64 -5.12 9.89
C ILE A 143 26.87 -6.10 11.03
N ASP A 144 28.12 -6.14 11.47
CA ASP A 144 28.54 -6.88 12.65
C ASP A 144 28.03 -6.21 13.93
N GLY A 145 27.23 -6.93 14.70
CA GLY A 145 26.64 -6.41 15.94
C GLY A 145 27.56 -6.50 17.15
N VAL A 146 28.63 -7.30 17.10
CA VAL A 146 29.62 -7.40 18.18
C VAL A 146 30.64 -6.29 18.01
N TRP A 147 31.19 -6.14 16.80
CA TRP A 147 32.19 -5.14 16.46
C TRP A 147 31.96 -4.59 15.06
N ALA A 148 31.28 -3.45 14.96
CA ALA A 148 30.92 -2.83 13.68
C ALA A 148 32.12 -2.62 12.71
N SER A 149 33.35 -2.44 13.22
CA SER A 149 34.57 -2.33 12.40
C SER A 149 34.95 -3.61 11.64
N TYR A 150 34.39 -4.76 12.03
CA TYR A 150 34.57 -6.05 11.37
C TYR A 150 33.41 -6.42 10.44
N SER A 151 32.48 -5.49 10.19
CA SER A 151 31.41 -5.70 9.22
C SER A 151 32.00 -6.06 7.85
N PRO A 152 31.46 -7.08 7.18
CA PRO A 152 31.96 -7.51 5.88
C PRO A 152 31.84 -6.38 4.85
N ALA A 153 32.86 -6.25 3.99
CA ALA A 153 32.84 -5.25 2.91
C ALA A 153 31.83 -5.59 1.80
N ALA A 154 31.45 -6.87 1.67
CA ALA A 154 30.46 -7.34 0.72
C ALA A 154 29.61 -8.43 1.37
N CYS A 155 28.31 -8.37 1.09
CA CYS A 155 27.34 -9.35 1.53
C CYS A 155 26.31 -9.54 0.42
N THR A 156 25.88 -10.77 0.20
CA THR A 156 24.93 -11.09 -0.88
C THR A 156 23.85 -11.98 -0.34
N GLY A 157 22.62 -11.78 -0.81
CA GLY A 157 21.51 -12.66 -0.53
C GLY A 157 20.97 -13.32 -1.80
N VAL A 158 20.66 -14.61 -1.70
CA VAL A 158 20.19 -15.41 -2.84
C VAL A 158 18.99 -16.25 -2.42
N LYS A 159 17.86 -16.08 -3.09
CA LYS A 159 16.67 -16.92 -2.90
C LYS A 159 16.98 -18.39 -3.24
N VAL A 160 16.60 -19.31 -2.36
CA VAL A 160 16.90 -20.75 -2.50
C VAL A 160 15.78 -21.45 -3.26
N ASN A 161 16.09 -22.09 -4.40
CA ASN A 161 15.15 -22.92 -5.16
C ASN A 161 13.79 -22.27 -5.50
N ASN A 162 13.76 -20.94 -5.66
CA ASN A 162 12.53 -20.16 -5.82
C ASN A 162 11.52 -20.29 -4.65
N ASP A 163 11.99 -20.72 -3.48
CA ASP A 163 11.22 -20.76 -2.25
C ASP A 163 11.13 -19.35 -1.65
N CYS A 164 9.91 -18.87 -1.46
CA CYS A 164 9.66 -17.51 -0.98
C CYS A 164 9.97 -17.29 0.49
N GLN A 165 10.26 -18.35 1.24
CA GLN A 165 10.64 -18.27 2.64
C GLN A 165 12.10 -18.66 2.87
N ARG A 166 12.92 -18.88 1.83
CA ARG A 166 14.32 -19.29 2.04
C ARG A 166 15.31 -18.41 1.29
N VAL A 167 16.31 -17.93 2.03
CA VAL A 167 17.36 -17.06 1.52
C VAL A 167 18.72 -17.49 2.06
N ASN A 168 19.72 -17.52 1.19
CA ASN A 168 21.12 -17.70 1.54
C ASN A 168 21.78 -16.34 1.68
N ILE A 169 22.30 -16.01 2.85
CA ILE A 169 23.11 -14.80 3.08
C ILE A 169 24.59 -15.20 3.10
N THR A 170 25.39 -14.68 2.18
CA THR A 170 26.81 -14.99 2.02
C THR A 170 27.68 -13.77 2.26
N PHE A 171 28.69 -13.91 3.12
CA PHE A 171 29.63 -12.83 3.47
C PHE A 171 30.98 -13.38 3.93
N ALA A 172 32.01 -12.53 3.95
CA ALA A 172 33.31 -12.83 4.55
C ALA A 172 33.29 -12.48 6.05
N PHE A 173 33.34 -13.48 6.93
CA PHE A 173 33.27 -13.25 8.37
C PHE A 173 34.47 -12.42 8.85
N TRP A 174 34.22 -11.36 9.64
CA TRP A 174 35.23 -10.39 10.08
C TRP A 174 36.09 -9.80 8.96
N ALA A 175 35.52 -9.68 7.76
CA ALA A 175 36.23 -9.26 6.56
C ALA A 175 37.44 -10.15 6.19
N ASP A 176 37.51 -11.38 6.72
CA ASP A 176 38.45 -12.39 6.30
C ASP A 176 37.94 -13.08 5.03
N GLY A 177 38.51 -12.73 3.88
CA GLY A 177 38.17 -13.31 2.58
C GLY A 177 38.43 -14.82 2.47
N GLY A 178 39.19 -15.41 3.40
CA GLY A 178 39.36 -16.87 3.50
C GLY A 178 38.22 -17.57 4.25
N ALA A 179 37.41 -16.82 5.00
CA ALA A 179 36.33 -17.32 5.84
C ALA A 179 34.96 -16.89 5.30
N VAL A 180 34.63 -17.37 4.11
CA VAL A 180 33.30 -17.12 3.50
C VAL A 180 32.26 -18.00 4.17
N VAL A 181 31.25 -17.35 4.75
CA VAL A 181 30.13 -17.96 5.47
C VAL A 181 28.87 -17.81 4.61
N THR A 182 28.10 -18.88 4.47
CA THR A 182 26.75 -18.85 3.88
C THR A 182 25.73 -19.34 4.91
N LEU A 183 24.84 -18.44 5.33
CA LEU A 183 23.74 -18.73 6.23
C LEU A 183 22.49 -19.04 5.40
N GLU A 184 21.99 -20.28 5.48
CA GLU A 184 20.71 -20.66 4.88
C GLU A 184 19.58 -20.41 5.89
N LEU A 185 18.83 -19.33 5.67
CA LEU A 185 17.79 -18.85 6.56
C LEU A 185 16.40 -19.26 6.05
N GLN A 186 15.57 -19.72 6.97
CA GLN A 186 14.13 -19.87 6.81
C GLN A 186 13.42 -18.68 7.45
N LEU A 187 12.64 -17.96 6.64
CA LEU A 187 11.71 -16.91 7.03
C LEU A 187 10.43 -17.59 7.53
N GLY A 188 10.07 -17.34 8.79
CA GLY A 188 8.79 -17.77 9.34
C GLY A 188 7.61 -17.05 8.71
N GLU A 189 6.40 -17.47 9.08
CA GLU A 189 5.17 -16.77 8.70
C GLU A 189 5.24 -15.30 9.10
N ILE A 190 4.78 -14.43 8.20
CA ILE A 190 4.74 -13.00 8.46
C ILE A 190 3.53 -12.67 9.34
N ASP A 191 3.78 -11.98 10.43
CA ASP A 191 2.74 -11.30 11.17
C ASP A 191 2.32 -10.06 10.35
N PHE A 192 1.13 -10.11 9.76
CA PHE A 192 0.63 -9.02 8.93
C PHE A 192 0.33 -7.74 9.72
N ASP A 193 0.20 -7.78 11.05
CA ASP A 193 -0.03 -6.60 11.88
C ASP A 193 1.27 -5.81 12.12
N THR A 194 2.41 -6.50 12.13
CA THR A 194 3.73 -5.90 12.37
C THR A 194 4.67 -5.94 11.14
N PHE A 195 4.33 -6.72 10.11
CA PHE A 195 5.20 -7.12 9.01
C PHE A 195 6.52 -7.75 9.44
N THR A 196 6.53 -8.35 10.62
CA THR A 196 7.69 -9.06 11.15
C THR A 196 7.48 -10.56 11.14
N GLY A 197 8.56 -11.31 11.28
CA GLY A 197 8.49 -12.75 11.48
C GLY A 197 9.79 -13.31 12.04
N GLU A 198 9.73 -14.55 12.49
CA GLU A 198 10.89 -15.24 13.06
C GLU A 198 11.85 -15.73 11.96
N LEU A 199 13.12 -15.88 12.30
CA LEU A 199 14.16 -16.46 11.46
C LEU A 199 14.68 -17.75 12.08
N THR A 200 14.95 -18.74 11.24
CA THR A 200 15.62 -19.98 11.64
C THR A 200 16.82 -20.24 10.73
N LEU A 201 17.99 -20.48 11.31
CA LEU A 201 19.15 -21.00 10.59
C LEU A 201 18.96 -22.51 10.42
N LEU A 202 18.92 -22.98 9.18
CA LEU A 202 18.53 -24.36 8.89
C LEU A 202 19.62 -25.39 9.19
N ASN A 203 20.89 -25.01 9.07
CA ASN A 203 22.03 -25.92 9.25
C ASN A 203 23.16 -25.24 10.03
N ASP A 204 23.93 -26.04 10.78
CA ASP A 204 25.17 -25.56 11.38
C ASP A 204 26.13 -25.10 10.27
N VAL A 205 26.77 -23.96 10.47
CA VAL A 205 27.77 -23.42 9.55
C VAL A 205 29.12 -23.40 10.25
N ASN A 206 29.96 -24.37 9.89
CA ASN A 206 31.31 -24.52 10.41
C ASN A 206 32.31 -23.85 9.46
N PHE A 207 33.23 -23.06 10.01
CA PHE A 207 34.24 -22.35 9.25
C PHE A 207 35.45 -22.05 10.13
N SER A 208 36.59 -21.68 9.52
CA SER A 208 37.79 -21.31 10.26
C SER A 208 38.22 -19.91 9.83
N SER A 209 38.59 -19.06 10.80
CA SER A 209 39.15 -17.73 10.56
C SER A 209 40.12 -17.39 11.68
N TYR A 210 41.18 -16.63 11.37
CA TYR A 210 42.21 -16.23 12.34
C TYR A 210 42.77 -17.37 13.20
N GLY A 211 42.80 -18.60 12.66
CA GLY A 211 43.34 -19.78 13.33
C GLY A 211 42.40 -20.44 14.36
N ALA A 212 41.13 -20.03 14.43
CA ALA A 212 40.10 -20.65 15.25
C ALA A 212 39.03 -21.33 14.38
N ASP A 213 38.54 -22.49 14.83
CA ASP A 213 37.36 -23.14 14.27
C ASP A 213 36.13 -22.57 14.96
N MET A 214 35.15 -22.14 14.16
CA MET A 214 33.94 -21.47 14.62
C MET A 214 32.70 -22.10 14.00
N THR A 215 31.58 -21.94 14.70
CA THR A 215 30.30 -22.51 14.30
C THR A 215 29.17 -21.53 14.59
N PHE A 216 28.36 -21.23 13.58
CA PHE A 216 26.99 -20.77 13.80
C PHE A 216 26.09 -22.00 13.91
N HIS A 217 25.34 -22.13 15.00
CA HIS A 217 24.50 -23.29 15.27
C HIS A 217 23.09 -23.09 14.70
N ALA A 218 22.55 -24.13 14.08
CA ALA A 218 21.19 -24.19 13.59
C ALA A 218 20.16 -23.94 14.70
N GLY A 219 18.99 -23.44 14.30
CA GLY A 219 17.88 -23.14 15.20
C GLY A 219 17.41 -21.69 15.12
N PRO A 220 16.74 -21.18 16.17
CA PRO A 220 16.27 -19.80 16.20
C PRO A 220 17.41 -18.82 15.91
N ALA A 221 17.19 -17.93 14.95
CA ALA A 221 18.22 -17.08 14.37
C ALA A 221 17.90 -15.59 14.46
N GLY A 222 16.76 -15.19 15.03
CA GLY A 222 16.35 -13.80 15.19
C GLY A 222 15.02 -13.50 14.49
N THR A 223 14.84 -12.28 14.00
CA THR A 223 13.59 -11.83 13.35
C THR A 223 13.86 -11.04 12.08
N TYR A 224 12.84 -10.86 11.25
CA TYR A 224 12.89 -9.95 10.09
C TYR A 224 11.80 -8.88 10.18
N ASP A 225 12.03 -7.75 9.50
CA ASP A 225 11.04 -6.70 9.20
C ASP A 225 10.95 -6.57 7.68
N ALA A 226 9.82 -7.01 7.13
CA ALA A 226 9.59 -7.01 5.69
C ALA A 226 9.34 -5.61 5.12
N THR A 227 8.93 -4.63 5.94
CA THR A 227 8.72 -3.25 5.48
C THR A 227 10.02 -2.46 5.44
N ALA A 228 10.88 -2.66 6.43
CA ALA A 228 12.21 -2.06 6.49
C ALA A 228 13.24 -2.80 5.62
N ASN A 229 12.92 -4.01 5.14
CA ASN A 229 13.85 -4.94 4.48
C ASN A 229 15.09 -5.25 5.36
N ILE A 230 14.86 -5.54 6.64
CA ILE A 230 15.92 -5.81 7.61
C ILE A 230 15.78 -7.23 8.18
N LEU A 231 16.90 -7.96 8.27
CA LEU A 231 17.05 -9.16 9.09
C LEU A 231 17.84 -8.80 10.35
N HIS A 232 17.26 -9.03 11.51
CA HIS A 232 17.90 -8.91 12.82
C HIS A 232 18.31 -10.31 13.28
N LEU A 233 19.54 -10.71 12.96
CA LEU A 233 20.04 -12.02 13.34
C LEU A 233 20.61 -11.98 14.77
N ASN A 234 20.35 -13.06 15.51
CA ASN A 234 20.94 -13.34 16.81
C ASN A 234 21.25 -14.83 16.88
N LEU A 235 22.40 -15.21 16.31
CA LEU A 235 22.75 -16.60 16.02
C LEU A 235 23.52 -17.22 17.17
N LYS A 236 23.15 -18.41 17.62
CA LYS A 236 23.98 -19.13 18.59
C LYS A 236 25.36 -19.42 17.97
N PHE A 237 26.43 -19.11 18.69
CA PHE A 237 27.79 -19.09 18.16
C PHE A 237 28.79 -19.75 19.12
N SER A 238 29.82 -20.40 18.56
CA SER A 238 30.96 -20.93 19.31
C SER A 238 32.26 -20.85 18.52
N GLY A 239 33.39 -20.93 19.23
CA GLY A 239 34.74 -21.07 18.63
C GLY A 239 35.68 -19.90 18.95
N TYR A 240 35.13 -18.71 19.18
CA TYR A 240 35.87 -17.54 19.62
C TYR A 240 35.11 -16.83 20.74
N ASP A 241 35.83 -16.19 21.67
CA ASP A 241 35.20 -15.43 22.74
C ASP A 241 34.71 -14.07 22.22
N ILE A 242 33.39 -13.96 22.08
CA ILE A 242 32.68 -12.75 21.67
C ILE A 242 32.00 -12.04 22.87
N GLY A 243 32.25 -12.49 24.09
CA GLY A 243 31.58 -11.98 25.30
C GLY A 243 30.14 -12.47 25.50
N GLY A 244 29.69 -13.48 24.74
CA GLY A 244 28.34 -14.05 24.83
C GLY A 244 28.16 -15.33 24.01
N GLU A 245 27.00 -15.99 24.16
CA GLU A 245 26.65 -17.23 23.43
C GLU A 245 25.99 -16.96 22.07
N TYR A 246 25.54 -15.72 21.84
CA TYR A 246 24.82 -15.33 20.63
C TYR A 246 25.55 -14.20 19.92
N TYR A 247 25.55 -14.30 18.60
CA TYR A 247 26.20 -13.40 17.67
C TYR A 247 25.14 -12.50 17.01
N PRO A 248 25.04 -11.23 17.44
CA PRO A 248 24.17 -10.27 16.78
C PRO A 248 24.73 -9.86 15.41
N PHE A 249 23.88 -9.88 14.39
CA PHE A 249 24.25 -9.50 13.02
C PHE A 249 23.04 -8.93 12.30
N THR A 250 23.22 -7.81 11.59
CA THR A 250 22.11 -7.17 10.87
C THR A 250 22.34 -7.26 9.37
N VAL A 251 21.31 -7.62 8.61
CA VAL A 251 21.31 -7.59 7.14
C VAL A 251 20.25 -6.61 6.68
N SER A 252 20.57 -5.69 5.78
CA SER A 252 19.60 -4.74 5.21
C SER A 252 19.79 -4.60 3.70
N GLN A 253 18.68 -4.47 2.98
CA GLN A 253 18.68 -4.11 1.55
C GLN A 253 18.93 -2.62 1.35
#